data_AF-A0A8T4SGU6-F1
#
_entry.id   AF-A0A8T4SGU6-F1
#
_cell.length_a   1.000
_cell.length_b   1.000
_cell.length_c   1.000
_cell.angle_alpha   90.00
_cell.angle_beta   90.00
_cell.angle_gamma   90.00
#
_symmetry.space_group_name_H-M   'P 1'
#
loop_
_entity.id
_entity.type
_entity.pdbx_description
1 polymer ?
#
loop_
_entity_poly.entity_id
_entity_poly.type
_entity_poly.pdbx_seq_one_letter_code
_entity_poly.pdbx_strand_id
1 'polypeptide(L)'
;MSKKKRYLSKSKLAQHGKKQEIKTAVAMPKDDSQKLKQFEQQIKQQSSQTNQLAKQRPQHHKRNILLIIIVVLLFIAILFVINLNANQREKAALQLQEKQSDYVPYEDIVEPEQAVPIAPEEQFEQLQKAEQQAVSDVPKEIIAPTVISEEQLIKQQSSQGSGQQLPSLESQLSLEYTDYFLGGCKDSDGGKNFYEQGTTVSKTGSAELDLCSTAKQYPNRLYEFYCDKNEMARKMVFECPNGCKDGVCAAEK
;
A
#
# COMPACT_ATOMS: atom_id res chain seq x y z
N MET A 1 -29.76 13.81 -36.19
CA MET A 1 -30.73 14.16 -35.14
C MET A 1 -30.36 15.53 -34.56
N SER A 2 -31.12 16.57 -34.92
CA SER A 2 -30.86 17.97 -34.59
C SER A 2 -31.53 18.36 -33.27
N LYS A 3 -30.78 18.92 -32.32
CA LYS A 3 -31.35 19.51 -31.08
C LYS A 3 -31.05 21.00 -31.01
N LYS A 4 -31.99 21.79 -31.51
CA LYS A 4 -32.19 23.21 -31.17
C LYS A 4 -32.42 23.33 -29.65
N LYS A 5 -31.68 24.19 -28.96
CA LYS A 5 -32.07 24.70 -27.63
C LYS A 5 -32.35 26.20 -27.70
N ARG A 6 -33.53 26.55 -27.20
CA ARG A 6 -34.18 27.85 -27.22
C ARG A 6 -33.53 28.80 -26.22
N TYR A 7 -33.32 30.04 -26.62
CA TYR A 7 -33.09 31.17 -25.72
C TYR A 7 -34.39 31.52 -24.99
N LEU A 8 -34.33 31.52 -23.65
CA LEU A 8 -35.35 32.11 -22.79
C LEU A 8 -34.92 33.53 -22.45
N SER A 9 -35.61 34.50 -23.05
CA SER A 9 -35.71 35.86 -22.52
C SER A 9 -36.86 35.91 -21.50
N LYS A 10 -36.75 36.86 -20.56
CA LYS A 10 -37.73 37.42 -19.59
C LYS A 10 -37.01 37.56 -18.24
N SER A 11 -37.14 38.64 -17.48
CA SER A 11 -38.25 39.59 -17.41
C SER A 11 -37.75 40.95 -16.91
N LYS A 12 -38.36 41.99 -17.48
CA LYS A 12 -38.47 43.31 -16.87
C LYS A 12 -39.32 43.16 -15.60
N LEU A 13 -38.77 43.46 -14.43
CA LEU A 13 -39.57 43.83 -13.27
C LEU A 13 -39.25 45.28 -12.93
N ALA A 14 -40.03 46.16 -13.54
CA ALA A 14 -40.05 47.58 -13.26
C ALA A 14 -41.06 47.86 -12.15
N GLN A 15 -40.64 48.70 -11.21
CA GLN A 15 -41.40 49.84 -10.70
C GLN A 15 -42.81 49.55 -10.17
N HIS A 16 -42.94 49.39 -8.86
CA HIS A 16 -44.00 50.07 -8.10
C HIS A 16 -43.66 50.03 -6.60
N GLY A 17 -43.31 51.19 -6.06
CA GLY A 17 -43.07 51.38 -4.62
C GLY A 17 -43.15 52.85 -4.29
N LYS A 18 -44.37 53.40 -4.24
CA LYS A 18 -44.64 54.75 -3.72
C LYS A 18 -44.13 54.81 -2.27
N LYS A 19 -43.08 55.59 -2.03
CA LYS A 19 -42.64 56.01 -0.69
C LYS A 19 -43.74 56.89 -0.09
N GLN A 20 -44.50 56.37 0.87
CA GLN A 20 -45.19 57.20 1.84
C GLN A 20 -44.20 57.47 2.99
N GLU A 21 -43.78 58.72 3.12
CA GLU A 21 -42.95 59.17 4.24
C GLU A 21 -43.85 59.35 5.47
N ILE A 22 -43.96 58.31 6.28
CA ILE A 22 -44.56 58.40 7.61
C ILE A 22 -43.52 59.04 8.53
N LYS A 23 -43.66 60.35 8.78
CA LYS A 23 -42.87 61.10 9.77
C LYS A 23 -43.44 60.89 11.16
N THR A 24 -43.18 59.73 11.75
CA THR A 24 -43.43 59.50 13.18
C THR A 24 -42.09 59.57 13.92
N ALA A 25 -41.80 60.74 14.50
CA ALA A 25 -40.64 60.93 15.35
C ALA A 25 -40.91 60.31 16.73
N VAL A 26 -40.66 59.00 16.85
CA VAL A 26 -40.65 58.32 18.15
C VAL A 26 -39.31 58.64 18.83
N ALA A 27 -39.36 59.31 19.97
CA ALA A 27 -38.19 59.58 20.78
C ALA A 27 -37.62 58.25 21.31
N MET A 28 -36.49 57.81 20.76
CA MET A 28 -35.82 56.58 21.20
C MET A 28 -35.20 56.77 22.60
N PRO A 29 -35.37 55.80 23.52
CA PRO A 29 -34.70 55.77 24.81
C PRO A 29 -33.17 55.90 24.66
N LYS A 30 -32.51 56.65 25.56
CA LYS A 30 -31.06 56.89 25.52
C LYS A 30 -30.21 55.60 25.54
N ASP A 31 -30.75 54.51 26.08
CA ASP A 31 -30.09 53.20 26.15
C ASP A 31 -29.97 52.53 24.76
N ASP A 32 -30.92 52.78 23.85
CA ASP A 32 -30.89 52.21 22.50
C ASP A 32 -29.84 52.88 21.60
N SER A 33 -29.39 54.09 21.96
CA SER A 33 -28.33 54.80 21.22
C SER A 33 -26.97 54.11 21.35
N GLN A 34 -26.66 53.51 22.50
CA GLN A 34 -25.40 52.78 22.70
C GLN A 34 -25.41 51.45 21.92
N LYS A 35 -26.53 50.72 21.94
CA LYS A 35 -26.72 49.50 21.16
C LYS A 35 -26.59 49.76 19.66
N LEU A 36 -27.13 50.88 19.18
CA LEU A 36 -27.02 51.26 17.77
C LEU A 36 -25.55 51.51 17.36
N LYS A 37 -24.76 52.21 18.19
CA LYS A 37 -23.33 52.45 17.92
C LYS A 37 -22.51 51.16 17.93
N GLN A 38 -22.80 50.24 18.85
CA GLN A 38 -22.16 48.93 18.88
C GLN A 38 -22.50 48.12 17.63
N PHE A 39 -23.76 48.13 17.20
CA PHE A 39 -24.19 47.44 15.98
C PHE A 39 -23.52 48.01 14.71
N GLU A 40 -23.40 49.34 14.59
CA GLU A 40 -22.66 49.97 13.51
C GLU A 40 -21.17 49.58 13.49
N GLN A 41 -20.53 49.48 14.66
CA GLN A 41 -19.15 49.00 14.76
C GLN A 41 -19.02 47.54 14.30
N GLN A 42 -19.97 46.68 14.68
CA GLN A 42 -19.99 45.29 14.21
C GLN A 42 -20.15 45.19 12.70
N ILE A 43 -21.04 45.99 12.09
CA ILE A 43 -21.20 46.04 10.61
C ILE A 43 -19.90 46.49 9.93
N LYS A 44 -19.21 47.49 10.49
CA LYS A 44 -17.91 47.95 9.95
C LYS A 44 -16.85 46.87 10.06
N GLN A 45 -16.79 46.14 11.16
CA GLN A 45 -15.85 45.02 11.32
C GLN A 45 -16.15 43.88 10.34
N GLN A 46 -17.42 43.48 10.19
CA GLN A 46 -17.81 42.45 9.22
C GLN A 46 -17.54 42.86 7.77
N SER A 47 -17.80 44.11 7.38
CA SER A 47 -17.50 44.58 6.01
C SER A 47 -15.99 44.63 5.72
N SER A 48 -15.17 44.96 6.72
CA SER A 48 -13.70 44.91 6.59
C SER A 48 -13.20 43.48 6.40
N GLN A 49 -13.72 42.52 7.19
CA GLN A 49 -13.37 41.11 7.06
C GLN A 49 -13.78 40.52 5.70
N THR A 50 -14.98 40.83 5.21
CA THR A 50 -15.44 40.34 3.90
C THR A 50 -14.60 40.90 2.74
N ASN A 51 -14.19 42.17 2.82
CA ASN A 51 -13.30 42.79 1.84
C ASN A 51 -11.89 42.17 1.86
N GLN A 52 -11.36 41.85 3.05
CA GLN A 52 -10.08 41.15 3.17
C GLN A 52 -10.15 39.73 2.58
N LEU A 53 -11.23 39.00 2.85
CA LEU A 53 -11.44 37.65 2.32
C LEU A 53 -11.61 37.67 0.78
N ALA A 54 -12.33 38.66 0.24
CA ALA A 54 -12.49 38.85 -1.20
C ALA A 54 -11.15 39.12 -1.90
N LYS A 55 -10.23 39.83 -1.24
CA LYS A 55 -8.88 40.11 -1.75
C LYS A 55 -7.99 38.86 -1.78
N GLN A 56 -8.24 37.86 -0.93
CA GLN A 56 -7.47 36.61 -0.87
C GLN A 56 -7.96 35.52 -1.83
N ARG A 57 -9.23 35.53 -2.24
CA ARG A 57 -9.79 34.56 -3.22
C ARG A 57 -9.01 34.41 -4.54
N PRO A 58 -8.50 35.47 -5.21
CA PRO A 58 -7.83 35.30 -6.50
C PRO A 58 -6.49 34.58 -6.40
N GLN A 59 -5.82 34.56 -5.23
CA GLN A 59 -4.56 33.85 -5.06
C GLN A 59 -4.75 32.34 -4.85
N HIS A 60 -5.78 31.93 -4.09
CA HIS A 60 -6.11 30.51 -3.91
C HIS A 60 -6.54 29.86 -5.22
N HIS A 61 -7.28 30.58 -6.07
CA HIS A 61 -7.73 30.01 -7.34
C HIS A 61 -6.57 29.67 -8.28
N LYS A 62 -5.55 30.53 -8.37
CA LYS A 62 -4.34 30.29 -9.19
C LYS A 62 -3.53 29.10 -8.70
N ARG A 63 -3.33 28.96 -7.37
CA ARG A 63 -2.62 27.81 -6.79
C ARG A 63 -3.35 26.50 -7.05
N ASN A 64 -4.68 26.48 -6.89
CA ASN A 64 -5.48 25.28 -7.15
C ASN A 64 -5.48 24.89 -8.63
N ILE A 65 -5.58 25.85 -9.56
CA ILE A 65 -5.48 25.57 -11.00
C ILE A 65 -4.09 25.00 -11.34
N LEU A 66 -3.01 25.57 -10.79
CA LEU A 66 -1.66 25.08 -11.03
C LEU A 66 -1.47 23.64 -10.52
N LEU A 67 -1.98 23.33 -9.32
CA LEU A 67 -1.95 21.97 -8.77
C LEU A 67 -2.73 20.97 -9.64
N ILE A 68 -3.91 21.35 -10.14
CA ILE A 68 -4.69 20.50 -11.06
C ILE A 68 -3.90 20.22 -12.34
N ILE A 69 -3.26 21.24 -12.92
CA ILE A 69 -2.43 21.08 -14.13
C ILE A 69 -1.27 20.11 -13.86
N ILE A 70 -0.57 20.24 -12.72
CA ILE A 70 0.53 19.34 -12.35
C ILE A 70 0.04 17.90 -12.22
N VAL A 71 -1.09 17.67 -11.54
CA VAL A 71 -1.67 16.32 -11.38
C VAL A 71 -2.04 15.71 -12.73
N VAL A 72 -2.63 16.49 -13.64
CA VAL A 72 -2.98 16.03 -14.99
C VAL A 72 -1.72 15.68 -15.80
N LEU A 73 -0.66 16.48 -15.72
CA LEU A 73 0.61 16.19 -16.42
C LEU A 73 1.28 14.93 -15.87
N LEU A 74 1.28 14.73 -14.55
CA LEU A 74 1.79 13.50 -13.94
C LEU A 74 0.99 12.28 -14.39
N PHE A 75 -0.33 12.38 -14.45
CA PHE A 75 -1.18 11.29 -14.94
C PHE A 75 -0.88 10.94 -16.41
N ILE A 76 -0.71 11.94 -17.27
CA ILE A 76 -0.31 11.73 -18.68
C ILE A 76 1.07 11.06 -18.77
N ALA A 77 2.04 11.47 -17.95
CA ALA A 77 3.36 10.86 -17.93
C ALA A 77 3.32 9.38 -17.50
N ILE A 78 2.50 9.04 -16.49
CA ILE A 78 2.30 7.65 -16.04
C ILE A 78 1.69 6.81 -17.17
N LEU A 79 0.65 7.32 -17.85
CA LEU A 79 0.05 6.62 -18.99
C LEU A 79 1.05 6.40 -20.13
N PHE A 80 1.93 7.38 -20.38
CA PHE A 80 2.98 7.25 -21.39
C PHE A 80 3.98 6.14 -21.03
N VAL A 81 4.42 6.05 -19.77
CA VAL A 81 5.32 4.99 -19.29
C VAL A 81 4.67 3.61 -19.39
N ILE A 82 3.39 3.48 -19.04
CA ILE A 82 2.63 2.22 -19.17
C ILE A 82 2.59 1.78 -20.64
N ASN A 83 2.32 2.72 -21.56
CA ASN A 83 2.27 2.42 -22.99
C ASN A 83 3.65 2.01 -23.56
N LEU A 84 4.73 2.65 -23.12
CA LEU A 84 6.09 2.25 -23.48
C LEU A 84 6.41 0.83 -23.00
N ASN A 85 6.04 0.47 -21.77
CA ASN A 85 6.25 -0.86 -21.22
C ASN A 85 5.45 -1.94 -21.96
N ALA A 86 4.21 -1.64 -22.37
CA ALA A 86 3.41 -2.56 -23.17
C ALA A 86 4.06 -2.86 -24.52
N ASN A 87 4.56 -1.84 -25.21
CA ASN A 87 5.27 -1.99 -26.49
C ASN A 87 6.56 -2.81 -26.35
N GLN A 88 7.31 -2.64 -25.25
CA GLN A 88 8.50 -3.46 -24.99
C GLN A 88 8.16 -4.94 -24.78
N ARG A 89 7.05 -5.25 -24.10
CA ARG A 89 6.60 -6.64 -23.90
C ARG A 89 6.20 -7.31 -25.22
N GLU A 90 5.54 -6.58 -26.11
CA GLU A 90 5.16 -7.07 -27.43
C GLU A 90 6.40 -7.40 -28.28
N LYS A 91 7.40 -6.52 -28.28
CA LYS A 91 8.68 -6.78 -28.96
C LYS A 91 9.43 -7.98 -28.37
N ALA A 92 9.46 -8.12 -27.05
CA ALA A 92 10.08 -9.26 -26.38
C ALA A 92 9.35 -10.58 -26.70
N ALA A 93 8.02 -10.56 -26.80
CA ALA A 93 7.22 -11.73 -27.18
C ALA A 93 7.49 -12.18 -28.63
N LEU A 94 7.61 -11.23 -29.57
CA LEU A 94 7.94 -11.53 -30.96
C LEU A 94 9.34 -12.14 -31.11
N GLN A 95 10.33 -11.62 -30.37
CA GLN A 95 11.68 -12.21 -30.36
C GLN A 95 11.70 -13.65 -29.82
N LEU A 96 10.81 -13.96 -28.86
CA LEU A 96 10.69 -15.32 -28.34
C LEU A 96 10.07 -16.28 -29.35
N GLN A 97 9.11 -15.80 -30.15
CA GLN A 97 8.50 -16.59 -31.23
C GLN A 97 9.51 -16.91 -32.35
N GLU A 98 10.35 -15.95 -32.74
CA GLU A 98 11.40 -16.17 -33.75
C GLU A 98 12.41 -17.23 -33.27
N LYS A 99 12.78 -17.22 -31.99
CA LYS A 99 13.69 -18.21 -31.41
C LYS A 99 13.10 -19.63 -31.33
N GLN A 100 11.77 -19.78 -31.34
CA GLN A 100 11.12 -21.09 -31.32
C GLN A 100 11.01 -21.76 -32.70
N SER A 101 11.08 -21.01 -33.81
CA SER A 101 10.99 -21.63 -35.15
C SER A 101 12.28 -22.34 -35.60
N ASP A 102 13.41 -22.06 -34.96
CA ASP A 102 14.70 -22.72 -35.24
C ASP A 102 14.88 -24.04 -34.47
N TYR A 103 13.94 -24.41 -33.61
CA TYR A 103 13.95 -25.71 -32.95
C TYR A 103 13.50 -26.78 -33.95
N VAL A 104 14.47 -27.33 -34.68
CA VAL A 104 14.28 -28.53 -35.50
C VAL A 104 13.83 -29.65 -34.55
N PRO A 105 12.65 -30.26 -34.76
CA PRO A 105 12.26 -31.43 -34.00
C PRO A 105 13.35 -32.50 -34.14
N TYR A 106 13.91 -32.93 -33.02
CA TYR A 106 14.76 -34.12 -32.97
C TYR A 106 13.82 -35.32 -33.18
N GLU A 107 13.43 -35.58 -34.43
CA GLU A 107 12.93 -36.88 -34.82
C GLU A 107 14.12 -37.85 -34.89
N ASP A 108 13.93 -39.01 -34.25
CA ASP A 108 14.77 -40.21 -34.31
C ASP A 108 16.13 -40.15 -33.59
N ILE A 109 16.11 -40.02 -32.27
CA ILE A 109 17.13 -40.66 -31.43
C ILE A 109 16.67 -42.10 -31.19
N VAL A 110 17.33 -43.02 -31.87
CA VAL A 110 17.26 -44.47 -31.67
C VAL A 110 17.38 -44.78 -30.18
N GLU A 111 16.34 -45.41 -29.65
CA GLU A 111 16.27 -45.98 -28.30
C GLU A 111 17.48 -46.90 -28.08
N PRO A 112 18.41 -46.58 -27.16
CA PRO A 112 19.47 -47.51 -26.81
C PRO A 112 18.84 -48.65 -26.02
N GLU A 113 18.54 -49.74 -26.71
CA GLU A 113 18.30 -51.04 -26.11
C GLU A 113 19.46 -51.36 -25.15
N GLN A 114 19.10 -51.71 -23.92
CA GLN A 114 19.95 -52.29 -22.86
C GLN A 114 20.66 -51.30 -21.92
N ALA A 115 19.88 -50.49 -21.19
CA ALA A 115 20.27 -50.06 -19.86
C ALA A 115 19.98 -51.19 -18.85
N VAL A 116 21.04 -51.80 -18.32
CA VAL A 116 20.96 -52.78 -17.22
C VAL A 116 20.35 -52.07 -16.00
N PRO A 117 19.33 -52.66 -15.32
CA PRO A 117 18.76 -52.08 -14.11
C PRO A 117 19.82 -52.10 -13.00
N ILE A 118 20.37 -50.92 -12.69
CA ILE A 118 21.16 -50.72 -11.48
C ILE A 118 20.16 -50.72 -10.31
N ALA A 119 20.44 -51.54 -9.29
CA ALA A 119 19.59 -51.69 -8.13
C ALA A 119 19.37 -50.31 -7.44
N PRO A 120 18.13 -49.98 -7.03
CA PRO A 120 17.79 -48.68 -6.42
C PRO A 120 18.63 -48.29 -5.19
N GLU A 121 19.26 -49.25 -4.51
CA GLU A 121 20.08 -49.01 -3.32
C GLU A 121 21.42 -48.34 -3.63
N GLU A 122 22.06 -48.63 -4.77
CA GLU A 122 23.35 -48.02 -5.12
C GLU A 122 23.23 -46.57 -5.59
N GLN A 123 22.07 -46.20 -6.17
CA GLN A 123 21.82 -44.81 -6.60
C GLN A 123 21.60 -43.88 -5.40
N PHE A 124 21.03 -44.39 -4.30
CA PHE A 124 20.79 -43.59 -3.09
C PHE A 124 22.10 -43.28 -2.34
N GLU A 125 23.04 -44.23 -2.29
CA GLU A 125 24.33 -44.03 -1.62
C GLU A 125 25.23 -43.03 -2.38
N GLN A 126 25.17 -43.01 -3.72
CA GLN A 126 25.91 -42.03 -4.52
C GLN A 126 25.35 -40.61 -4.38
N LEU A 127 24.03 -40.45 -4.27
CA LEU A 127 23.38 -39.16 -4.01
C LEU A 127 23.74 -38.60 -2.62
N GLN A 128 23.77 -39.43 -1.59
CA GLN A 128 24.16 -38.99 -0.24
C GLN A 128 25.64 -38.58 -0.15
N LYS A 129 26.54 -39.24 -0.88
CA LYS A 129 27.97 -38.87 -0.93
C LYS A 129 28.19 -37.54 -1.66
N ALA A 130 27.44 -37.26 -2.72
CA ALA A 130 27.54 -35.99 -3.44
C ALA A 130 27.03 -34.79 -2.61
N GLU A 131 26.03 -35.00 -1.75
CA GLU A 131 25.47 -33.94 -0.91
C GLU A 131 26.39 -33.56 0.27
N GLN A 132 27.10 -34.53 0.85
CA GLN A 132 28.08 -34.28 1.92
C GLN A 132 29.34 -33.54 1.44
N GLN A 133 29.70 -33.66 0.15
CA GLN A 133 30.84 -32.97 -0.44
C GLN A 133 30.56 -31.50 -0.79
N ALA A 134 29.29 -31.08 -0.86
CA ALA A 134 28.92 -29.71 -1.19
C ALA A 134 28.88 -28.74 0.02
N VAL A 135 29.10 -29.23 1.25
CA VAL A 135 28.97 -28.43 2.48
C VAL A 135 30.32 -27.91 3.02
N SER A 136 31.45 -28.36 2.47
CA SER A 136 32.79 -27.97 2.98
C SER A 136 33.32 -26.62 2.47
N ASP A 137 32.69 -26.01 1.45
CA ASP A 137 33.29 -24.89 0.72
C ASP A 137 32.61 -23.54 0.98
N VAL A 138 31.98 -23.34 2.16
CA VAL A 138 31.43 -22.04 2.56
C VAL A 138 32.49 -21.24 3.34
N PRO A 139 32.94 -20.07 2.83
CA PRO A 139 33.90 -19.21 3.51
C PRO A 139 33.37 -18.69 4.85
N LYS A 140 34.13 -18.95 5.90
CA LYS A 140 33.84 -18.60 7.29
C LYS A 140 34.28 -17.17 7.57
N GLU A 141 33.52 -16.18 7.10
CA GLU A 141 33.76 -14.78 7.47
C GLU A 141 32.44 -13.98 7.48
N ILE A 142 31.68 -14.10 8.58
CA ILE A 142 30.63 -13.14 8.92
C ILE A 142 30.82 -12.72 10.38
N ILE A 143 30.91 -11.41 10.53
CA ILE A 143 31.14 -10.63 11.73
C ILE A 143 30.09 -10.96 12.79
N ALA A 144 30.53 -11.26 14.00
CA ALA A 144 29.67 -11.50 15.15
C ALA A 144 28.85 -10.24 15.48
N PRO A 145 27.51 -10.34 15.64
CA PRO A 145 26.72 -9.24 16.19
C PRO A 145 27.06 -9.08 17.67
N THR A 146 27.52 -7.88 18.04
CA THR A 146 27.77 -7.49 19.42
C THR A 146 26.45 -7.46 20.19
N VAL A 147 26.20 -8.52 20.97
CA VAL A 147 25.09 -8.60 21.91
C VAL A 147 25.35 -7.60 23.03
N ILE A 148 24.66 -6.46 22.99
CA ILE A 148 24.62 -5.54 24.12
C ILE A 148 23.55 -6.08 25.07
N SER A 149 23.97 -6.52 26.26
CA SER A 149 23.08 -6.98 27.33
C SER A 149 22.15 -5.86 27.81
N GLU A 150 20.87 -6.16 28.04
CA GLU A 150 19.83 -5.26 28.59
C GLU A 150 20.26 -4.52 29.87
N GLU A 151 21.21 -5.09 30.62
CA GLU A 151 21.70 -4.53 31.88
C GLU A 151 22.54 -3.24 31.70
N GLN A 152 23.02 -2.96 30.49
CA GLN A 152 23.77 -1.71 30.19
C GLN A 152 22.85 -0.55 29.79
N LEU A 153 21.59 -0.80 29.45
CA LEU A 153 20.63 0.24 29.04
C LEU A 153 20.02 0.98 30.24
N ILE A 154 20.02 0.36 31.43
CA ILE A 154 19.33 0.89 32.62
C ILE A 154 20.16 1.95 33.37
N LYS A 155 21.47 2.07 33.13
CA LYS A 155 22.34 3.02 33.85
C LYS A 155 22.42 4.43 33.24
N GLN A 156 21.75 4.71 32.10
CA GLN A 156 21.73 6.07 31.53
C GLN A 156 20.51 6.92 31.92
N GLN A 157 19.54 6.39 32.66
CA GLN A 157 18.31 7.14 33.00
C GLN A 157 18.35 7.86 34.36
N SER A 158 19.42 7.74 35.15
CA SER A 158 19.42 8.24 36.54
C SER A 158 20.07 9.62 36.76
N SER A 159 20.28 10.45 35.74
CA SER A 159 20.94 11.75 35.93
C SER A 159 20.38 12.94 35.15
N GLN A 160 19.09 12.96 34.81
CA GLN A 160 18.47 14.19 34.28
C GLN A 160 17.34 14.68 35.20
N GLY A 161 17.57 15.87 35.74
CA GLY A 161 16.70 16.55 36.66
C GLY A 161 15.36 16.98 36.04
N SER A 162 14.42 17.15 36.96
CA SER A 162 13.08 17.73 36.79
C SER A 162 13.05 18.92 35.83
N GLY A 163 12.40 18.76 34.67
CA GLY A 163 12.09 19.88 33.79
C GLY A 163 11.89 19.57 32.31
N GLN A 164 11.51 18.35 31.91
CA GLN A 164 11.25 18.05 30.50
C GLN A 164 9.78 17.70 30.26
N GLN A 165 9.22 18.41 29.29
CA GLN A 165 7.90 18.16 28.70
C GLN A 165 7.75 16.70 28.30
N LEU A 166 6.61 16.12 28.67
CA LEU A 166 6.14 14.83 28.20
C LEU A 166 6.27 14.79 26.66
N PRO A 167 7.09 13.89 26.08
CA PRO A 167 7.16 13.76 24.64
C PRO A 167 5.76 13.40 24.12
N SER A 168 5.34 14.04 23.03
CA SER A 168 4.02 13.80 22.45
C SER A 168 3.88 12.32 22.11
N LEU A 169 2.69 11.77 22.40
CA LEU A 169 2.30 10.39 22.13
C LEU A 169 2.50 9.98 20.65
N GLU A 170 2.59 10.96 19.75
CA GLU A 170 2.90 10.77 18.32
C GLU A 170 4.34 10.35 18.05
N SER A 171 5.29 10.67 18.94
CA SER A 171 6.72 10.32 18.77
C SER A 171 7.07 8.90 19.21
N GLN A 172 6.24 8.28 20.04
CA GLN A 172 6.42 6.88 20.48
C GLN A 172 5.87 5.89 19.45
N LEU A 173 4.85 6.29 18.68
CA LEU A 173 4.29 5.44 17.61
C LEU A 173 5.20 5.31 16.39
N SER A 174 6.17 6.23 16.19
CA SER A 174 7.02 6.24 15.00
C SER A 174 8.23 5.29 15.08
N LEU A 175 8.65 4.86 16.26
CA LEU A 175 9.83 3.99 16.42
C LEU A 175 9.49 2.50 16.38
N GLU A 176 8.30 2.08 16.80
CA GLU A 176 7.83 0.70 16.60
C GLU A 176 7.46 0.42 15.14
N TYR A 177 7.08 1.45 14.37
CA TYR A 177 6.67 1.27 12.97
C TYR A 177 7.85 1.20 11.98
N THR A 178 9.01 1.74 12.34
CA THR A 178 10.21 1.71 11.47
C THR A 178 10.93 0.38 11.50
N ASP A 179 10.77 -0.43 12.55
CA ASP A 179 11.32 -1.79 12.61
C ASP A 179 10.54 -2.72 11.67
N TYR A 180 9.23 -2.52 11.57
CA TYR A 180 8.34 -3.26 10.67
C TYR A 180 8.56 -2.96 9.18
N PHE A 181 9.26 -1.88 8.83
CA PHE A 181 9.49 -1.47 7.44
C PHE A 181 10.90 -1.82 6.93
N LEU A 182 11.81 -2.19 7.83
CA LEU A 182 13.19 -2.59 7.49
C LEU A 182 13.48 -4.08 7.74
N GLY A 183 12.64 -4.77 8.53
CA GLY A 183 12.89 -6.12 9.04
C GLY A 183 12.42 -7.29 8.18
N GLY A 184 12.66 -7.26 6.86
CA GLY A 184 12.50 -8.46 6.02
C GLY A 184 11.06 -8.97 5.85
N CYS A 185 10.91 -10.29 5.72
CA CYS A 185 9.63 -10.99 5.70
C CYS A 185 9.36 -11.57 7.08
N LYS A 186 8.13 -11.43 7.57
CA LYS A 186 7.70 -11.99 8.85
C LYS A 186 6.57 -12.99 8.64
N ASP A 187 6.67 -14.13 9.30
CA ASP A 187 5.67 -15.18 9.27
C ASP A 187 5.13 -15.44 10.67
N SER A 188 3.81 -15.56 10.83
CA SER A 188 3.21 -15.62 12.17
C SER A 188 3.22 -17.01 12.79
N ASP A 189 3.39 -18.06 11.99
CA ASP A 189 3.40 -19.47 12.40
C ASP A 189 4.80 -20.11 12.35
N GLY A 190 5.81 -19.32 12.00
CA GLY A 190 7.21 -19.74 11.98
C GLY A 190 7.68 -20.43 10.69
N GLY A 191 6.94 -20.32 9.57
CA GLY A 191 7.43 -20.74 8.27
C GLY A 191 6.45 -21.64 7.53
N LYS A 192 6.80 -22.92 7.38
CA LYS A 192 5.94 -23.90 6.69
C LYS A 192 5.19 -24.73 7.73
N ASN A 193 4.13 -24.19 8.31
CA ASN A 193 3.30 -24.84 9.31
C ASN A 193 1.86 -25.06 8.82
N PHE A 194 1.65 -26.18 8.14
CA PHE A 194 0.35 -26.51 7.55
C PHE A 194 -0.80 -26.75 8.54
N TYR A 195 -0.55 -26.75 9.85
CA TYR A 195 -1.52 -27.11 10.89
C TYR A 195 -1.88 -25.93 11.80
N GLU A 196 -1.25 -24.78 11.63
CA GLU A 196 -1.57 -23.53 12.31
C GLU A 196 -1.83 -22.46 11.24
N GLN A 197 -2.77 -21.55 11.48
CA GLN A 197 -3.06 -20.52 10.48
C GLN A 197 -2.00 -19.41 10.56
N GLY A 198 -1.23 -19.25 9.49
CA GLY A 198 -0.22 -18.22 9.33
C GLY A 198 -0.70 -16.98 8.58
N THR A 199 -0.03 -15.86 8.86
CA THR A 199 -0.04 -14.63 8.07
C THR A 199 1.40 -14.26 7.77
N THR A 200 1.76 -14.30 6.49
CA THR A 200 3.05 -13.84 5.99
C THR A 200 2.97 -12.38 5.58
N VAL A 201 3.80 -11.53 6.19
CA VAL A 201 4.01 -10.14 5.78
C VAL A 201 5.31 -10.03 5.02
N SER A 202 5.22 -9.67 3.74
CA SER A 202 6.38 -9.45 2.87
C SER A 202 7.16 -8.20 3.27
N LYS A 203 8.38 -8.09 2.74
CA LYS A 203 9.23 -6.89 2.87
C LYS A 203 8.59 -5.59 2.39
N THR A 204 7.59 -5.67 1.50
CA THR A 204 6.84 -4.48 1.02
C THR A 204 5.64 -4.15 1.90
N GLY A 205 5.44 -4.87 3.01
CA GLY A 205 4.29 -4.74 3.90
C GLY A 205 3.02 -5.41 3.37
N SER A 206 3.11 -6.23 2.33
CA SER A 206 1.96 -6.99 1.82
C SER A 206 1.72 -8.20 2.72
N ALA A 207 0.52 -8.32 3.28
CA ALA A 207 0.13 -9.44 4.13
C ALA A 207 -0.67 -10.46 3.31
N GLU A 208 -0.28 -11.73 3.39
CA GLU A 208 -0.96 -12.88 2.80
C GLU A 208 -1.33 -13.86 3.93
N LEU A 209 -2.55 -14.37 3.91
CA LEU A 209 -3.07 -15.34 4.88
C LEU A 209 -2.99 -16.75 4.27
N ASP A 210 -2.85 -17.78 5.09
CA ASP A 210 -3.03 -19.16 4.63
C ASP A 210 -4.48 -19.48 4.34
N LEU A 211 -4.71 -20.16 3.21
CA LEU A 211 -6.04 -20.30 2.63
C LEU A 211 -6.24 -21.68 2.03
N CYS A 212 -7.37 -22.30 2.34
CA CYS A 212 -7.82 -23.48 1.61
C CYS A 212 -8.26 -23.12 0.19
N SER A 213 -8.04 -24.03 -0.76
CA SER A 213 -8.45 -23.84 -2.14
C SER A 213 -9.97 -23.79 -2.26
N THR A 214 -10.45 -22.82 -3.02
CA THR A 214 -11.87 -22.67 -3.37
C THR A 214 -12.23 -23.46 -4.63
N ALA A 215 -11.24 -24.08 -5.30
CA ALA A 215 -11.45 -24.88 -6.49
C ALA A 215 -12.09 -26.23 -6.13
N LYS A 216 -13.24 -26.52 -6.74
CA LYS A 216 -13.98 -27.78 -6.48
C LYS A 216 -13.19 -29.04 -6.83
N GLN A 217 -12.23 -28.94 -7.74
CA GLN A 217 -11.37 -30.05 -8.16
C GLN A 217 -10.30 -30.38 -7.10
N TYR A 218 -10.02 -29.47 -6.17
CA TYR A 218 -8.94 -29.59 -5.19
C TYR A 218 -9.35 -29.09 -3.80
N PRO A 219 -10.41 -29.65 -3.20
CA PRO A 219 -10.99 -29.12 -1.96
C PRO A 219 -10.05 -29.24 -0.75
N ASN A 220 -9.02 -30.09 -0.83
CA ASN A 220 -8.08 -30.34 0.27
C ASN A 220 -6.76 -29.59 0.12
N ARG A 221 -6.59 -28.74 -0.89
CA ARG A 221 -5.36 -27.96 -1.06
C ARG A 221 -5.31 -26.78 -0.10
N LEU A 222 -4.18 -26.63 0.57
CA LEU A 222 -3.77 -25.45 1.32
C LEU A 222 -2.81 -24.61 0.48
N TYR A 223 -3.08 -23.30 0.37
CA TYR A 223 -2.13 -22.30 -0.08
C TYR A 223 -1.42 -21.74 1.15
N GLU A 224 -0.21 -22.23 1.37
CA GLU A 224 0.67 -21.80 2.45
C GLU A 224 1.53 -20.63 1.97
N PHE A 225 1.53 -19.54 2.72
CA PHE A 225 2.44 -18.43 2.54
C PHE A 225 3.50 -18.44 3.63
N TYR A 226 4.77 -18.33 3.23
CA TYR A 226 5.88 -18.39 4.18
C TYR A 226 7.03 -17.48 3.78
N CYS A 227 7.89 -17.16 4.74
CA CYS A 227 9.14 -16.46 4.48
C CYS A 227 10.26 -17.44 4.11
N ASP A 228 10.88 -17.27 2.92
CA ASP A 228 12.04 -18.07 2.52
C ASP A 228 13.34 -17.57 3.19
N LYS A 229 14.44 -18.32 2.97
CA LYS A 229 15.78 -17.99 3.50
C LYS A 229 16.34 -16.65 3.05
N ASN A 230 15.78 -16.02 2.02
CA ASN A 230 16.17 -14.70 1.54
C ASN A 230 15.20 -13.61 2.02
N GLU A 231 14.37 -13.92 3.03
CA GLU A 231 13.35 -13.02 3.56
C GLU A 231 12.33 -12.59 2.49
N MET A 232 12.02 -13.47 1.54
CA MET A 232 11.00 -13.24 0.53
C MET A 232 9.76 -14.06 0.85
N ALA A 233 8.60 -13.42 0.81
CA ALA A 233 7.32 -14.12 0.90
C ALA A 233 7.15 -15.06 -0.31
N ARG A 234 6.87 -16.32 -0.05
CA ARG A 234 6.63 -17.38 -1.03
C ARG A 234 5.27 -18.01 -0.79
N LYS A 235 4.74 -18.61 -1.84
CA LYS A 235 3.55 -19.46 -1.77
C LYS A 235 3.93 -20.88 -2.13
N MET A 236 3.44 -21.85 -1.35
CA MET A 236 3.43 -23.25 -1.74
C MET A 236 2.00 -23.82 -1.73
N VAL A 237 1.84 -24.95 -2.40
CA VAL A 237 0.56 -25.67 -2.44
C VAL A 237 0.81 -27.00 -1.75
N PHE A 238 0.04 -27.27 -0.70
CA PHE A 238 0.11 -28.52 0.05
C PHE A 238 -1.24 -29.24 0.00
N GLU A 239 -1.24 -30.56 -0.14
CA GLU A 239 -2.47 -31.36 -0.15
C GLU A 239 -2.70 -31.91 1.26
N CYS A 240 -3.71 -31.37 1.96
CA CYS A 240 -3.98 -31.78 3.34
C CYS A 240 -4.52 -33.22 3.39
N PRO A 241 -3.92 -34.12 4.19
CA PRO A 241 -4.31 -35.53 4.23
C PRO A 241 -5.76 -35.74 4.72
N ASN A 242 -6.21 -34.91 5.66
CA ASN A 242 -7.56 -35.00 6.25
C ASN A 242 -8.47 -33.83 5.85
N GLY A 243 -8.12 -33.15 4.76
CA GLY A 243 -8.83 -31.98 4.28
C GLY A 243 -8.30 -30.68 4.86
N CYS A 244 -8.63 -29.59 4.16
CA CYS A 244 -8.26 -28.23 4.54
C CYS A 244 -9.50 -27.51 5.08
N LYS A 245 -9.36 -26.83 6.21
CA LYS A 245 -10.41 -26.01 6.81
C LYS A 245 -9.82 -24.76 7.43
N ASP A 246 -10.44 -23.61 7.19
CA ASP A 246 -10.06 -22.33 7.81
C ASP A 246 -8.58 -21.95 7.65
N GLY A 247 -7.97 -22.32 6.52
CA GLY A 247 -6.56 -22.03 6.25
C GLY A 247 -5.57 -22.98 6.94
N VAL A 248 -6.02 -24.14 7.44
CA VAL A 248 -5.16 -25.16 8.05
C VAL A 248 -5.56 -26.57 7.59
N CYS A 249 -4.61 -27.50 7.65
CA CYS A 249 -4.88 -28.92 7.49
C CYS A 249 -5.49 -29.49 8.79
N ALA A 250 -6.50 -30.36 8.65
CA ALA A 250 -7.02 -31.09 9.78
C ALA A 250 -5.98 -32.13 10.27
N ALA A 251 -5.69 -32.12 11.57
CA ALA A 251 -4.85 -33.15 12.20
C ALA A 251 -5.48 -34.54 12.06
N GLU A 252 -4.64 -35.57 12.00
CA GLU A 252 -5.10 -36.95 12.10
C GLU A 252 -5.81 -37.16 13.46
N LYS A 253 -6.95 -37.84 13.43
CA LYS A 253 -7.74 -38.17 14.63
C LYS A 253 -7.22 -39.40 15.34
#